data_AF-A0AAU6EEZ5-F1
#
_entry.id   AF-A0AAU6EEZ5-F1
#
_cell.length_a   1.000
_cell.length_b   1.000
_cell.length_c   1.000
_cell.angle_alpha   90.00
_cell.angle_beta   90.00
_cell.angle_gamma   90.00
#
_symmetry.space_group_name_H-M   'P 1'
#
loop_
_entity.id
_entity.type
_entity.pdbx_description
1 polymer ?
#
loop_
_entity_poly.entity_id
_entity_poly.type
_entity_poly.pdbx_seq_one_letter_code
_entity_poly.pdbx_strand_id
1 'polypeptide(L)'
;MTDTVAPPRRIAWLAPLAVNILFGCLAPFPLFLVWYFLANYPLAALGLTERDPTDNDGILPHLIMLGGVGLFVALWAVVNLAVRALSRLPARSYWLVSVALFFGPFILIWISFAAYGLWKVSLG
;
A
#
# COMPACT_ATOMS: atom_id res chain seq x y z
N MET A 1 -24.02 27.80 24.83
CA MET A 1 -24.25 26.85 23.72
C MET A 1 -23.29 27.24 22.61
N THR A 2 -22.15 26.57 22.50
CA THR A 2 -21.22 26.76 21.39
C THR A 2 -21.68 25.86 20.26
N ASP A 3 -22.28 26.45 19.22
CA ASP A 3 -22.53 25.75 17.97
C ASP A 3 -21.19 25.34 17.37
N THR A 4 -20.78 24.10 17.58
CA THR A 4 -19.64 23.51 16.88
C THR A 4 -20.06 23.29 15.44
N VAL A 5 -19.91 24.32 14.62
CA VAL A 5 -20.11 24.26 13.18
C VAL A 5 -19.25 23.11 12.66
N ALA A 6 -19.89 22.05 12.18
CA ALA A 6 -19.19 20.91 11.62
C ALA A 6 -18.27 21.42 10.50
N PRO A 7 -16.98 21.00 10.47
CA PRO A 7 -16.05 21.51 9.48
C PRO A 7 -16.59 21.22 8.07
N PRO A 8 -16.45 22.16 7.13
CA PRO A 8 -16.91 21.97 5.77
C PRO A 8 -16.27 20.71 5.18
N ARG A 9 -17.06 19.94 4.42
CA ARG A 9 -16.73 18.60 3.93
C ARG A 9 -15.34 18.48 3.29
N ARG A 10 -14.80 19.55 2.68
CA ARG A 10 -13.44 19.60 2.11
C ARG A 10 -12.33 19.50 3.18
N ILE A 11 -12.49 20.17 4.32
CA ILE A 11 -11.52 20.14 5.43
C ILE A 11 -11.52 18.75 6.08
N ALA A 12 -12.67 18.09 6.16
CA ALA A 12 -12.78 16.73 6.68
C ALA A 12 -11.99 15.67 5.85
N TRP A 13 -11.63 15.99 4.60
CA TRP A 13 -10.81 15.10 3.74
C TRP A 13 -9.29 15.24 3.96
N LEU A 14 -8.82 16.31 4.61
CA LEU A 14 -7.38 16.54 4.77
C LEU A 14 -6.70 15.42 5.57
N ALA A 15 -7.32 15.01 6.68
CA ALA A 15 -6.79 13.91 7.50
C ALA A 15 -6.77 12.56 6.75
N PRO A 16 -7.87 12.09 6.12
CA PRO A 16 -7.84 10.89 5.28
C PRO A 16 -6.79 10.94 4.15
N LEU A 17 -6.65 12.10 3.49
CA LEU A 17 -5.68 12.29 2.42
C LEU A 17 -4.24 12.15 2.94
N ALA A 18 -3.89 12.90 3.99
CA ALA A 18 -2.55 12.88 4.56
C ALA A 18 -2.16 11.48 5.06
N VAL A 19 -3.07 10.81 5.78
CA VAL A 19 -2.84 9.46 6.31
C VAL A 19 -2.61 8.46 5.18
N ASN A 20 -3.47 8.42 4.16
CA ASN A 20 -3.35 7.40 3.12
C ASN A 20 -2.22 7.68 2.14
N ILE A 21 -1.83 8.94 1.91
CA ILE A 21 -0.60 9.27 1.19
C ILE A 21 0.62 8.77 1.97
N LEU A 22 0.68 9.01 3.28
CA LEU A 22 1.79 8.54 4.11
C LEU A 22 1.92 7.01 4.06
N PHE A 23 0.82 6.29 4.28
CA PHE A 23 0.81 4.83 4.14
C PHE A 23 1.16 4.39 2.72
N GLY A 24 0.66 5.09 1.69
CA GLY A 24 0.98 4.78 0.30
C GLY A 24 2.46 5.00 -0.06
N CYS A 25 3.12 6.00 0.54
CA CYS A 25 4.56 6.20 0.39
C CYS A 25 5.39 5.10 1.08
N LEU A 26 4.87 4.52 2.16
CA LEU A 26 5.50 3.41 2.89
C LEU A 26 5.16 2.03 2.30
N ALA A 27 4.05 1.92 1.56
CA ALA A 27 3.55 0.69 0.97
C ALA A 27 4.49 -0.02 -0.04
N PRO A 28 5.43 0.63 -0.75
CA PRO A 28 6.29 -0.07 -1.69
C PRO A 28 7.09 -1.21 -1.05
N PHE A 29 7.55 -1.04 0.19
CA PHE A 29 8.31 -2.06 0.91
C PHE A 29 7.47 -3.31 1.23
N PRO A 30 6.31 -3.22 1.92
CA PRO A 30 5.48 -4.40 2.16
C PRO A 30 4.92 -5.00 0.86
N LEU A 31 4.60 -4.20 -0.16
CA LEU A 31 4.16 -4.73 -1.46
C LEU A 31 5.27 -5.53 -2.16
N PHE A 32 6.52 -5.07 -2.06
CA PHE A 32 7.66 -5.83 -2.54
C PHE A 32 7.81 -7.16 -1.78
N LEU A 33 7.63 -7.17 -0.45
CA LEU A 33 7.66 -8.41 0.34
C LEU A 33 6.55 -9.39 -0.07
N VAL A 34 5.35 -8.90 -0.36
CA VAL A 34 4.26 -9.73 -0.92
C VAL A 34 4.70 -10.35 -2.23
N TRP A 35 5.22 -9.55 -3.16
CA TRP A 35 5.69 -10.06 -4.45
C TRP A 35 6.83 -11.07 -4.29
N TYR A 36 7.83 -10.77 -3.46
CA TYR A 36 8.95 -11.66 -3.17
C TYR A 36 8.45 -13.00 -2.63
N PHE A 37 7.52 -12.99 -1.68
CA PHE A 37 6.92 -14.20 -1.15
C PHE A 37 6.19 -14.98 -2.25
N LEU A 38 5.34 -14.32 -3.04
CA LEU A 38 4.61 -14.97 -4.12
C LEU A 38 5.54 -15.60 -5.17
N ALA A 39 6.57 -14.86 -5.59
CA ALA A 39 7.55 -15.30 -6.58
C ALA A 39 8.40 -16.47 -6.12
N ASN A 40 8.79 -16.54 -4.83
CA ASN A 40 9.66 -17.60 -4.34
C ASN A 40 8.92 -18.85 -3.87
N TYR A 41 7.62 -18.76 -3.59
CA TYR A 41 6.85 -19.84 -3.00
C TYR A 41 5.72 -20.34 -3.93
N PRO A 42 4.50 -19.77 -3.94
CA PRO A 42 3.40 -20.33 -4.72
C PRO A 42 3.65 -20.25 -6.23
N LEU A 43 4.20 -19.16 -6.74
CA LEU A 43 4.46 -19.03 -8.18
C LEU A 43 5.61 -19.93 -8.62
N ALA A 44 6.65 -20.10 -7.80
CA ALA A 44 7.73 -21.03 -8.07
C ALA A 44 7.26 -22.49 -8.03
N ALA A 45 6.38 -22.84 -7.09
CA ALA A 45 5.76 -24.16 -7.04
C ALA A 45 4.90 -24.47 -8.27
N LEU A 46 4.36 -23.45 -8.92
CA LEU A 46 3.63 -23.55 -10.18
C LEU A 46 4.54 -23.50 -11.42
N GLY A 47 5.85 -23.33 -11.25
CA GLY A 47 6.82 -23.17 -12.34
C GLY A 47 6.73 -21.84 -13.09
N LEU A 48 6.03 -20.84 -12.52
CA LEU A 48 5.87 -19.50 -13.12
C LEU A 48 7.07 -18.60 -12.85
N THR A 49 7.85 -18.91 -11.82
CA THR A 49 9.03 -18.16 -11.38
C THR A 49 10.08 -19.13 -10.87
N GLU A 50 11.33 -18.66 -10.75
CA GLU A 50 12.43 -19.42 -10.16
C GLU A 50 12.61 -18.98 -8.71
N ARG A 51 12.79 -19.96 -7.81
CA ARG A 51 13.04 -19.69 -6.39
C ARG A 51 14.49 -19.27 -6.18
N ASP A 52 14.69 -18.28 -5.32
CA ASP A 52 16.01 -17.83 -4.90
C ASP A 52 16.79 -18.98 -4.25
N PRO A 53 17.96 -19.37 -4.79
CA PRO A 53 18.75 -20.48 -4.28
C PRO A 53 19.38 -20.20 -2.92
N THR A 54 19.40 -18.93 -2.47
CA THR A 54 19.94 -18.51 -1.18
C THR A 54 18.90 -18.53 -0.05
N ASP A 55 17.61 -18.71 -0.36
CA ASP A 55 16.55 -18.84 0.63
C ASP A 55 16.56 -20.24 1.27
N ASN A 56 17.32 -20.38 2.36
CA ASN A 56 17.58 -21.63 3.07
C ASN A 56 16.67 -21.86 4.29
N ASP A 57 16.07 -20.80 4.83
CA ASP A 57 15.43 -20.85 6.15
C ASP A 57 13.97 -21.31 6.10
N GLY A 58 13.27 -21.15 4.97
CA GLY A 58 11.89 -21.60 4.71
C GLY A 58 10.79 -20.95 5.58
N ILE A 59 11.11 -20.49 6.79
CA ILE A 59 10.22 -19.91 7.79
C ILE A 59 10.33 -18.39 7.81
N LEU A 60 11.53 -17.84 7.66
CA LEU A 60 11.78 -16.40 7.76
C LEU A 60 10.93 -15.57 6.77
N PRO A 61 10.78 -15.98 5.49
CA PRO A 61 9.91 -15.25 4.56
C PRO A 61 8.42 -15.27 4.96
N HIS A 62 7.95 -16.38 5.55
CA HIS A 62 6.58 -16.48 6.07
C HIS A 62 6.37 -15.56 7.28
N LEU A 63 7.36 -15.44 8.18
CA LEU A 63 7.28 -14.52 9.33
C LEU A 63 7.32 -13.05 8.91
N ILE A 64 8.17 -12.71 7.94
CA ILE A 64 8.23 -11.35 7.39
C ILE A 64 6.91 -10.99 6.68
N MET A 65 6.35 -11.93 5.93
CA MET A 65 5.07 -11.78 5.25
C MET A 65 3.91 -11.63 6.26
N LEU A 66 3.67 -12.64 7.10
CA LEU A 66 2.53 -12.65 8.02
C LEU A 66 2.68 -11.60 9.14
N GLY A 67 3.87 -11.46 9.70
CA GLY A 67 4.17 -10.52 10.77
C GLY A 67 4.30 -9.10 10.24
N GLY A 68 5.26 -8.85 9.35
CA GLY A 68 5.57 -7.51 8.85
C GLY A 68 4.44 -6.92 8.01
N VAL A 69 4.04 -7.61 6.94
CA VAL A 69 2.97 -7.12 6.05
C VAL A 69 1.62 -7.15 6.76
N GLY A 70 1.33 -8.20 7.52
CA GLY A 70 0.09 -8.31 8.29
C GLY A 70 -0.06 -7.17 9.31
N LEU A 71 1.00 -6.85 10.07
CA LEU A 71 1.00 -5.72 10.99
C LEU A 71 0.79 -4.38 10.26
N PHE A 72 1.48 -4.17 9.14
CA PHE A 72 1.33 -2.95 8.36
C PHE A 72 -0.11 -2.74 7.87
N VAL A 73 -0.73 -3.78 7.30
CA VAL A 73 -2.12 -3.74 6.83
C VAL A 73 -3.10 -3.56 8.00
N ALA A 74 -2.85 -4.22 9.14
CA ALA A 74 -3.66 -4.05 10.35
C ALA A 74 -3.59 -2.61 10.88
N LEU A 75 -2.40 -2.02 10.96
CA LEU A 75 -2.22 -0.63 11.35
C LEU A 75 -2.94 0.32 10.40
N TRP A 76 -2.78 0.13 9.08
CA TRP A 76 -3.50 0.91 8.08
C TRP A 76 -5.03 0.82 8.27
N ALA A 77 -5.57 -0.38 8.49
CA ALA A 77 -6.99 -0.59 8.68
C ALA A 77 -7.51 0.07 9.97
N VAL A 78 -6.80 -0.10 11.09
CA VAL A 78 -7.17 0.50 12.39
C VAL A 78 -7.14 2.03 12.32
N VAL A 79 -6.09 2.61 11.74
CA VAL A 79 -5.99 4.06 11.57
C VAL A 79 -7.13 4.57 10.67
N ASN A 80 -7.44 3.89 9.57
CA ASN A 80 -8.53 4.29 8.69
C ASN A 80 -9.91 4.16 9.34
N LEU A 81 -10.14 3.15 10.18
CA LEU A 81 -11.36 3.03 10.96
C LEU A 81 -11.52 4.22 11.92
N ALA A 82 -10.45 4.59 12.63
CA ALA A 82 -10.45 5.72 13.55
C ALA A 82 -10.68 7.06 12.82
N VAL A 83 -9.93 7.32 11.74
CA VAL A 83 -10.05 8.56 10.93
C VAL A 83 -11.43 8.66 10.28
N ARG A 84 -12.01 7.55 9.82
CA ARG A 84 -13.38 7.53 9.30
C ARG A 84 -14.40 7.88 10.38
N ALA A 85 -14.27 7.31 11.57
CA ALA A 85 -15.16 7.60 12.70
C ALA A 85 -15.14 9.09 13.08
N LEU A 86 -13.97 9.73 13.03
CA LEU A 86 -13.80 11.15 13.32
C LEU A 86 -14.27 12.08 12.20
N SER A 87 -14.12 11.68 10.93
CA SER A 87 -14.43 12.53 9.77
C SER A 87 -15.88 12.49 9.31
N ARG A 88 -16.68 11.51 9.75
CA ARG A 88 -18.10 11.30 9.36
C ARG A 88 -18.34 11.26 7.84
N LEU A 89 -17.33 10.86 7.07
CA LEU A 89 -17.41 10.78 5.62
C LEU A 89 -18.22 9.54 5.14
N PRO A 90 -18.86 9.59 3.96
CA PRO A 90 -19.54 8.44 3.37
C PRO A 90 -18.59 7.25 3.21
N ALA A 91 -19.00 6.08 3.71
CA ALA A 91 -18.15 4.90 3.80
C ALA A 91 -17.55 4.47 2.45
N ARG A 92 -18.39 4.41 1.40
CA ARG A 92 -17.96 3.96 0.08
C ARG A 92 -16.88 4.87 -0.52
N SER A 93 -17.11 6.18 -0.51
CA SER A 93 -16.13 7.16 -1.02
C SER A 93 -14.86 7.16 -0.19
N TYR A 94 -14.97 7.06 1.13
CA TYR A 94 -13.83 7.01 2.05
C TYR A 94 -12.89 5.85 1.70
N TRP A 95 -13.44 4.63 1.61
CA TRP A 95 -12.63 3.43 1.34
C TRP A 95 -12.03 3.43 -0.06
N LEU A 96 -12.79 3.85 -1.08
CA LEU A 96 -12.26 3.97 -2.45
C LEU A 96 -11.08 4.94 -2.52
N VAL A 97 -11.20 6.12 -1.90
CA VAL A 97 -10.11 7.11 -1.85
C VAL A 97 -8.92 6.58 -1.05
N SER A 98 -9.16 5.94 0.09
CA SER A 98 -8.09 5.39 0.95
C SER A 98 -7.28 4.33 0.21
N VAL A 99 -7.94 3.40 -0.47
CA VAL A 99 -7.29 2.36 -1.30
C VAL A 99 -6.56 3.00 -2.48
N ALA A 100 -7.17 3.95 -3.18
CA ALA A 100 -6.53 4.62 -4.31
C ALA A 100 -5.25 5.35 -3.89
N LEU A 101 -5.25 6.04 -2.75
CA LEU A 101 -4.09 6.74 -2.22
C LEU A 101 -3.02 5.80 -1.64
N PHE A 102 -3.44 4.65 -1.12
CA PHE A 102 -2.51 3.61 -0.67
C PHE A 102 -1.72 3.01 -1.85
N PHE A 103 -2.38 2.69 -2.96
CA PHE A 103 -1.71 2.13 -4.14
C PHE A 103 -1.11 3.18 -5.09
N GLY A 104 -1.60 4.42 -5.03
CA GLY A 104 -1.23 5.50 -5.95
C GLY A 104 0.28 5.74 -6.06
N PRO A 105 1.00 6.02 -4.95
CA PRO A 105 2.44 6.25 -4.99
C PRO A 105 3.22 5.07 -5.57
N PHE A 106 2.86 3.84 -5.23
CA PHE A 106 3.49 2.64 -5.78
C PHE A 106 3.33 2.57 -7.30
N ILE A 107 2.10 2.76 -7.80
CA ILE A 107 1.80 2.76 -9.24
C ILE A 107 2.60 3.86 -9.96
N LEU A 108 2.67 5.06 -9.38
CA LEU A 108 3.43 6.18 -9.96
C LEU A 108 4.93 5.92 -10.04
N ILE A 109 5.51 5.24 -9.02
CA ILE A 109 6.91 4.83 -9.04
C ILE A 109 7.15 3.87 -10.22
N TRP A 110 6.31 2.84 -10.38
CA TRP A 110 6.44 1.87 -11.47
C TRP A 110 6.27 2.51 -12.86
N ILE A 111 5.30 3.40 -13.02
CA ILE A 111 5.13 4.15 -14.27
C ILE A 111 6.37 4.98 -14.58
N SER A 112 6.95 5.65 -13.58
CA SER A 112 8.18 6.43 -13.73
C SER A 112 9.36 5.57 -14.19
N PHE A 113 9.55 4.38 -13.58
CA PHE A 113 10.58 3.44 -13.99
C PHE A 113 10.38 2.92 -15.42
N ALA A 114 9.15 2.56 -15.79
CA ALA A 114 8.82 2.09 -17.14
C ALA A 114 9.05 3.19 -18.19
N ALA A 115 8.61 4.42 -17.92
CA ALA A 115 8.83 5.57 -18.79
C ALA A 115 10.31 5.88 -18.97
N TYR A 116 11.10 5.83 -17.89
CA TYR A 116 12.55 6.01 -17.95
C TYR A 116 13.23 4.93 -18.80
N GLY A 117 12.81 3.66 -18.65
CA GLY A 117 13.30 2.55 -19.46
C GLY A 117 13.03 2.73 -20.95
N LEU A 118 11.80 3.12 -21.32
CA LEU A 118 11.41 3.40 -22.70
C LEU A 118 12.21 4.56 -23.30
N TRP A 119 12.38 5.65 -22.54
CA TRP A 119 13.19 6.79 -22.97
C TRP A 119 14.63 6.39 -23.27
N LYS A 120 15.25 5.58 -22.40
CA LYS A 120 16.62 5.10 -22.59
C LYS A 120 16.78 4.24 -23.85
N VAL A 121 15.79 3.39 -24.17
CA VAL A 121 15.79 2.57 -25.39
C VAL A 121 15.67 3.43 -26.65
N SER A 122 14.93 4.55 -26.61
CA SER A 122 14.76 5.44 -27.78
C SER A 122 16.00 6.26 -28.17
N LEU A 123 17.03 6.29 -27.30
CA LEU A 123 18.26 7.06 -27.48
C LEU A 123 19.48 6.21 -27.87
N GLY A 124 19.33 4.88 -27.94
CA GLY A 124 20.37 3.93 -28.36
C GLY A 124 20.04 3.29 -29.69
#